data_AF-A0A1X2ZMS9-F1
#
_entry.id   AF-A0A1X2ZMS9-F1
#
_cell.length_a   1.000
_cell.length_b   1.000
_cell.length_c   1.000
_cell.angle_alpha   90.00
_cell.angle_beta   90.00
_cell.angle_gamma   90.00
#
_symmetry.space_group_name_H-M   'P 1'
#
loop_
_entity.id
_entity.type
_entity.pdbx_description
1 polymer ?
#
loop_
_entity_poly.entity_id
_entity_poly.type
_entity_poly.pdbx_seq_one_letter_code
_entity_poly.pdbx_strand_id
1 'polypeptide(L)' 'MNDIRKACVRAVFDEFDDYGDVIRPAVGDEWDGIDASRPLGHIVGYIDLDVTDLVDLIIDTINKEL' A
#
# COMPACT_ATOMS: atom_id res chain seq x y z
N MET A 1 -17.85 2.44 8.12
CA MET A 1 -17.55 1.46 7.04
C MET A 1 -16.87 2.12 5.83
N ASN A 2 -17.43 3.20 5.27
CA ASN A 2 -16.79 3.90 4.15
C ASN A 2 -15.50 4.62 4.57
N ASP A 3 -15.48 5.20 5.77
CA ASP A 3 -14.30 5.87 6.32
C ASP A 3 -13.17 4.88 6.60
N ILE A 4 -13.49 3.73 7.21
CA ILE A 4 -12.54 2.60 7.39
C ILE A 4 -11.94 2.17 6.06
N ARG A 5 -12.76 1.93 5.04
CA ARG A 5 -12.27 1.58 3.69
C ARG A 5 -11.31 2.64 3.16
N LYS A 6 -11.65 3.92 3.32
CA LYS A 6 -10.82 5.04 2.88
C LYS A 6 -9.50 5.12 3.66
N ALA A 7 -9.53 4.83 4.96
CA ALA A 7 -8.34 4.76 5.81
C ALA A 7 -7.41 3.61 5.38
N CYS A 8 -7.95 2.40 5.16
CA CYS A 8 -7.17 1.26 4.65
C CYS A 8 -6.51 1.57 3.30
N VAL A 9 -7.26 2.15 2.35
CA VAL A 9 -6.70 2.53 1.05
C VAL A 9 -5.55 3.54 1.22
N ARG A 10 -5.72 4.53 2.11
CA ARG A 10 -4.66 5.51 2.40
C ARG A 10 -3.42 4.85 2.99
N ALA A 11 -3.58 3.95 3.96
CA ALA A 11 -2.47 3.24 4.58
C ALA A 11 -1.61 2.51 3.54
N VAL A 12 -2.23 1.85 2.56
CA VAL A 12 -1.52 1.17 1.47
C VAL A 12 -0.74 2.15 0.58
N PHE A 13 -1.32 3.32 0.26
CA PHE A 13 -0.63 4.34 -0.52
C PHE A 13 0.48 5.06 0.26
N ASP A 14 0.31 5.24 1.57
CA ASP A 14 1.32 5.84 2.43
C ASP A 14 2.51 4.88 2.59
N GLU A 15 2.27 3.57 2.73
CA GLU A 15 3.32 2.53 2.75
C GLU A 15 4.15 2.50 1.45
N PHE A 16 3.49 2.74 0.31
CA PHE A 16 4.15 2.86 -0.99
C PHE A 16 5.04 4.12 -1.08
N ASP A 17 4.57 5.25 -0.56
CA ASP A 17 5.31 6.53 -0.59
C ASP A 17 6.51 6.53 0.37
N ASP A 18 6.39 5.84 1.52
CA ASP A 18 7.46 5.73 2.52
C ASP A 18 8.52 4.66 2.14
N TYR A 19 8.37 3.99 0.98
CA TYR A 19 9.22 2.90 0.51
C TYR A 19 9.30 1.74 1.53
N GLY A 20 8.15 1.22 1.92
CA GLY A 20 8.01 0.26 3.02
C GLY A 20 8.35 -1.20 2.69
N ASP A 21 8.51 -2.02 3.73
CA ASP A 21 8.82 -3.46 3.61
C ASP A 21 7.66 -4.26 2.98
N VAL A 22 6.43 -3.74 3.10
CA VAL A 22 5.21 -4.38 2.58
C VAL A 22 5.17 -4.38 1.06
N ILE A 23 5.57 -3.28 0.42
CA ILE A 23 5.48 -3.08 -1.03
C ILE A 23 6.81 -2.55 -1.53
N ARG A 24 7.42 -3.22 -2.51
CA ARG A 24 8.70 -2.78 -3.08
C ARG A 24 8.83 -3.14 -4.56
N PRO A 25 9.77 -2.52 -5.30
CA PRO A 25 10.12 -2.97 -6.63
C PRO A 25 10.53 -4.43 -6.61
N ALA A 26 9.95 -5.22 -7.50
CA ALA A 26 10.33 -6.63 -7.62
C ALA A 26 11.76 -6.80 -8.18
N VAL A 27 12.34 -5.76 -8.79
CA VAL A 27 13.68 -5.80 -9.40
C VAL A 27 14.45 -4.54 -9.05
N GLY A 28 15.65 -4.74 -8.49
CA GLY A 28 16.73 -3.74 -8.50
C GLY A 28 16.46 -2.45 -7.72
N ASP A 29 15.59 -2.46 -6.71
CA ASP A 29 15.22 -1.29 -5.90
C ASP A 29 14.72 -0.08 -6.75
N GLU A 30 14.33 -0.31 -8.00
CA GLU A 30 13.95 0.73 -8.95
C GLU A 30 12.45 1.06 -8.88
N TRP A 31 12.13 2.22 -8.30
CA TRP A 31 10.75 2.72 -8.19
C TRP A 31 10.24 3.43 -9.44
N ASP A 32 11.14 3.82 -10.35
CA ASP A 32 10.81 4.57 -11.58
C ASP A 32 9.85 3.83 -12.53
N GLY A 33 9.75 2.50 -12.40
CA GLY A 33 8.84 1.65 -13.18
C GLY A 33 7.46 1.44 -12.56
N ILE A 34 7.17 2.07 -11.41
CA ILE A 34 5.91 1.88 -10.68
C ILE A 34 5.16 3.20 -10.60
N ASP A 35 3.88 3.18 -10.98
CA ASP A 35 2.98 4.33 -10.92
C ASP A 35 1.90 4.11 -9.86
N ALA A 36 1.85 5.00 -8.86
CA ALA A 36 0.84 5.00 -7.81
C ALA A 36 -0.06 6.23 -7.94
N SER A 37 -1.25 6.03 -8.53
CA SER A 37 -2.23 7.10 -8.76
C SER A 37 -3.27 7.14 -7.65
N ARG A 38 -3.02 7.94 -6.60
CA ARG A 38 -3.99 8.19 -5.52
C ARG A 38 -5.39 8.63 -6.00
N PRO A 39 -5.55 9.48 -7.04
CA PRO A 39 -6.88 9.88 -7.53
C PRO A 39 -7.69 8.73 -8.12
N LEU A 40 -7.03 7.75 -8.72
CA LEU A 40 -7.66 6.63 -9.41
C LEU A 40 -7.63 5.34 -8.59
N GLY A 41 -6.93 5.35 -7.45
CA GLY A 41 -6.89 4.24 -6.49
C GLY A 41 -6.18 3.00 -7.04
N HIS A 42 -5.18 3.18 -7.89
CA HIS A 42 -4.40 2.08 -8.46
C HIS A 42 -2.90 2.26 -8.26
N ILE A 43 -2.23 1.12 -8.13
CA ILE A 43 -0.78 0.97 -8.19
C ILE A 43 -0.51 0.02 -9.35
N VAL A 44 0.34 0.42 -10.29
CA VAL A 44 0.68 -0.34 -11.50
C VAL A 44 2.19 -0.41 -11.65
N GLY A 45 2.72 -1.62 -11.82
CA GLY A 45 4.15 -1.84 -11.99
C GLY A 45 4.53 -3.29 -11.65
N TYR A 46 5.82 -3.60 -11.74
CA TYR A 46 6.33 -4.90 -11.30
C TYR A 46 6.74 -4.82 -9.83
N ILE A 47 5.83 -5.25 -8.96
CA ILE A 47 5.94 -5.11 -7.50
C ILE A 47 6.12 -6.47 -6.82
N ASP A 48 6.92 -6.49 -5.76
CA ASP A 48 6.93 -7.53 -4.74
C ASP A 48 6.04 -7.06 -3.58
N LEU A 49 5.18 -7.96 -3.10
CA LEU A 49 4.19 -7.64 -2.09
C LEU A 49 4.29 -8.69 -0.98
N ASP A 50 4.65 -8.26 0.23
CA ASP A 50 4.48 -9.10 1.40
C ASP A 50 2.99 -9.10 1.79
N VAL A 51 2.31 -10.17 1.41
CA VAL A 51 0.87 -10.34 1.66
C VAL A 51 0.57 -10.39 3.16
N THR A 52 1.48 -10.90 3.98
CA THR A 52 1.26 -11.00 5.43
C THR A 52 1.30 -9.62 6.05
N ASP A 53 2.34 -8.85 5.75
CA ASP A 53 2.49 -7.50 6.30
C ASP A 53 1.42 -6.54 5.75
N LEU A 54 0.98 -6.73 4.50
CA LEU A 54 -0.16 -5.97 3.95
C LEU A 54 -1.45 -6.26 4.71
N VAL A 55 -1.70 -7.53 5.04
CA VAL A 55 -2.89 -7.92 5.81
C VAL A 55 -2.83 -7.34 7.21
N ASP A 56 -1.67 -7.40 7.87
CA ASP A 56 -1.47 -6.85 9.21
C ASP A 56 -1.65 -5.32 9.21
N LEU A 57 -1.09 -4.59 8.22
CA LEU A 57 -1.30 -3.15 8.02
C LEU A 57 -2.80 -2.81 7.90
N ILE A 58 -3.55 -3.57 7.09
CA ILE A 58 -4.99 -3.38 6.91
C ILE A 58 -5.73 -3.61 8.23
N ILE A 59 -5.42 -4.69 8.95
CA ILE A 59 -6.05 -5.03 10.23
C ILE A 59 -5.76 -3.96 11.28
N ASP A 60 -4.51 -3.52 11.40
CA ASP A 60 -4.12 -2.45 12.33
C ASP A 60 -4.84 -1.14 12.01
N THR A 61 -5.00 -0.82 10.73
CA THR A 61 -5.74 0.36 10.29
C THR A 61 -7.21 0.25 10.65
N ILE A 62 -7.84 -0.91 10.43
CA ILE A 62 -9.23 -1.16 10.84
C ILE A 62 -9.39 -1.01 12.35
N ASN A 63 -8.49 -1.60 13.14
CA ASN A 63 -8.54 -1.56 14.60
C ASN A 63 -8.37 -0.14 15.17
N LYS A 64 -7.66 0.75 14.48
CA LYS A 64 -7.50 2.16 14.86
C LYS A 64 -8.75 3.02 14.55
N GLU A 65 -9.57 2.60 13.60
CA GLU A 65 -10.75 3.33 13.12
C GLU A 65 -12.08 2.83 13.73
N LEU A 66 -12.04 1.73 14.49
CA LEU A 66 -13.18 1.15 15.23
C LEU A 66 -13.18 1.59 16.70
#